data_AF-A0A432HC44-F1
#
_entry.id   AF-A0A432HC44-F1
#
_cell.length_a   1.000
_cell.length_b   1.000
_cell.length_c   1.000
_cell.angle_alpha   90.00
_cell.angle_beta   90.00
_cell.angle_gamma   90.00
#
_symmetry.space_group_name_H-M   'P 1'
#
loop_
_entity.id
_entity.type
_entity.pdbx_description
1 polymer ?
#
loop_
_entity_poly.entity_id
_entity_poly.type
_entity_poly.pdbx_seq_one_letter_code
_entity_poly.pdbx_strand_id
1 'polypeptide(L)'
;PEALKRKARALRRRLANGVPKGFHFQVVASSSRVGGGALPEEALPTFCVAVTPLGMSETELEKRLRASDPPVIARVEEGKVLLDVRTLLEGDAGELVHIFSEFSHAD
;
A
#
# COMPACT_ATOMS: atom_id res chain seq x y z
N PRO A 1 -10.23 -14.31 3.09
CA PRO A 1 -9.60 -14.08 1.75
C PRO A 1 -10.43 -13.18 0.81
N GLU A 2 -11.68 -13.54 0.48
CA GLU A 2 -12.51 -12.76 -0.47
C GLU A 2 -12.89 -11.36 0.02
N ALA A 3 -13.16 -11.18 1.33
CA ALA A 3 -13.41 -9.86 1.90
C ALA A 3 -12.20 -8.92 1.74
N LEU A 4 -10.98 -9.42 1.98
CA LEU A 4 -9.73 -8.68 1.78
C LEU A 4 -9.52 -8.34 0.31
N LYS A 5 -9.78 -9.28 -0.61
CA LYS A 5 -9.74 -9.03 -2.05
C LYS A 5 -10.70 -7.91 -2.49
N ARG A 6 -11.92 -7.87 -1.93
CA ARG A 6 -12.88 -6.79 -2.16
C ARG A 6 -12.37 -5.45 -1.62
N LYS A 7 -11.81 -5.43 -0.40
CA LYS A 7 -11.17 -4.24 0.18
C LYS A 7 -10.02 -3.72 -0.69
N ALA A 8 -9.12 -4.60 -1.14
CA ALA A 8 -8.01 -4.24 -2.02
C ALA A 8 -8.49 -3.67 -3.36
N ARG A 9 -9.52 -4.26 -3.98
CA ARG A 9 -10.14 -3.73 -5.20
C ARG A 9 -10.80 -2.36 -4.97
N ALA A 10 -11.43 -2.15 -3.82
CA ALA A 10 -12.01 -0.85 -3.47
C ALA A 10 -10.92 0.22 -3.29
N LEU A 11 -9.86 -0.10 -2.52
CA LEU A 11 -8.73 0.79 -2.32
C LEU A 11 -8.03 1.13 -3.65
N ARG A 12 -7.72 0.14 -4.48
CA ARG A 12 -7.11 0.35 -5.80
C ARG A 12 -7.95 1.25 -6.69
N ARG A 13 -9.29 1.16 -6.62
CA ARG A 13 -10.18 2.07 -7.37
C ARG A 13 -10.11 3.50 -6.84
N ARG A 14 -10.13 3.69 -5.52
CA ARG A 14 -10.00 5.01 -4.91
C ARG A 14 -8.68 5.68 -5.26
N LEU A 15 -7.56 4.97 -5.11
CA LEU A 15 -6.23 5.45 -5.47
C LEU A 15 -6.11 5.80 -6.95
N ALA A 16 -6.51 4.89 -7.85
CA ALA A 16 -6.42 5.15 -9.30
C ALA A 16 -7.29 6.33 -9.76
N ASN A 17 -8.43 6.57 -9.11
CA ASN A 17 -9.32 7.68 -9.45
C ASN A 17 -8.85 9.02 -8.85
N GLY A 18 -8.35 9.00 -7.61
CA GLY A 18 -7.88 10.19 -6.91
C GLY A 18 -6.46 10.63 -7.29
N VAL A 19 -5.65 9.71 -7.80
CA VAL A 19 -4.25 9.93 -8.17
C VAL A 19 -4.00 9.36 -9.57
N PRO A 20 -4.41 10.07 -10.64
CA PRO A 20 -4.43 9.54 -11.99
C PRO A 20 -3.04 9.44 -12.65
N LYS A 21 -1.99 10.00 -12.05
CA LYS A 21 -0.63 10.08 -12.61
C LYS A 21 0.43 9.74 -11.56
N GLY A 22 1.65 9.46 -12.01
CA GLY A 22 2.81 9.23 -11.15
C GLY A 22 2.94 7.82 -10.56
N PHE A 23 1.84 7.06 -10.50
CA PHE A 23 1.82 5.73 -9.88
C PHE A 23 0.97 4.73 -10.67
N HIS A 24 1.39 3.46 -10.66
CA HIS A 24 0.57 2.33 -11.08
C HIS A 24 0.11 1.54 -9.86
N PHE A 25 -1.19 1.24 -9.78
CA PHE A 25 -1.81 0.52 -8.66
C PHE A 25 -2.36 -0.84 -9.10
N GLN A 26 -1.89 -1.91 -8.48
CA GLN A 26 -2.30 -3.29 -8.78
C GLN A 26 -2.75 -4.02 -7.52
N VAL A 27 -3.83 -4.81 -7.60
CA VAL A 27 -4.19 -5.74 -6.51
C VAL A 27 -3.35 -7.00 -6.65
N VAL A 28 -2.64 -7.38 -5.59
CA VAL A 28 -1.81 -8.59 -5.55
C VAL A 28 -2.22 -9.47 -4.37
N ALA A 29 -2.17 -10.80 -4.54
CA ALA A 29 -2.22 -11.71 -3.42
C ALA A 29 -0.87 -11.68 -2.70
N SER A 30 -0.88 -11.80 -1.38
CA SER A 30 0.34 -11.84 -0.57
C SER A 30 0.11 -12.70 0.67
N SER A 31 1.15 -12.89 1.46
CA SER A 31 1.05 -13.47 2.80
C SER A 31 1.60 -12.51 3.84
N SER A 32 0.89 -12.35 4.95
CA SER A 32 1.39 -11.65 6.14
C SER A 32 1.96 -12.68 7.11
N ARG A 33 3.10 -12.37 7.74
CA ARG A 33 3.56 -13.12 8.93
C ARG A 33 2.96 -12.45 10.16
N VAL A 34 2.46 -13.23 11.12
CA VAL A 34 1.63 -12.72 12.22
C VAL A 34 2.39 -12.83 13.53
N GLY A 35 3.41 -11.99 13.72
CA GLY A 35 4.16 -11.88 14.98
C GLY A 35 5.64 -11.57 14.85
N GLY A 36 6.20 -11.07 15.95
CA GLY A 36 7.60 -10.72 16.11
C GLY A 36 8.23 -11.65 17.14
N GLY A 37 8.70 -12.83 16.71
CA GLY A 37 9.23 -13.84 17.62
C GLY A 37 9.70 -15.13 16.92
N ALA A 38 10.34 -16.01 17.69
CA ALA A 38 11.09 -17.19 17.23
C ALA A 38 10.25 -18.42 16.83
N LEU A 39 8.94 -18.26 16.59
CA LEU A 39 8.11 -19.36 16.09
C LEU A 39 7.92 -19.19 14.58
N PRO A 40 8.07 -20.25 13.76
CA PRO A 40 7.77 -20.20 12.34
C PRO A 40 6.26 -20.07 12.18
N GLU A 41 5.78 -18.83 12.17
CA GLU A 41 4.35 -18.53 12.07
C GLU A 41 3.83 -18.86 10.67
N GLU A 42 2.65 -19.47 10.65
CA GLU A 42 1.93 -19.77 9.43
C GLU A 42 1.68 -18.48 8.63
N ALA A 43 2.09 -18.51 7.36
CA ALA A 43 1.86 -17.44 6.42
C ALA A 43 0.34 -17.24 6.24
N LEU A 44 -0.20 -16.10 6.66
CA LEU A 44 -1.63 -15.84 6.61
C LEU A 44 -1.99 -15.14 5.29
N PRO A 45 -2.80 -15.74 4.40
CA PRO A 45 -3.10 -15.17 3.09
C PRO A 45 -3.81 -13.82 3.19
N THR A 46 -3.31 -12.82 2.48
CA THR A 46 -3.84 -11.46 2.42
C THR A 46 -3.92 -10.94 0.98
N PHE A 47 -4.43 -9.72 0.80
CA PHE A 47 -4.35 -8.98 -0.45
C PHE A 47 -3.79 -7.59 -0.20
N CYS A 48 -2.88 -7.14 -1.05
CA CYS A 48 -2.30 -5.81 -0.98
C CYS A 48 -2.70 -5.00 -2.21
N VAL A 49 -2.59 -3.67 -2.11
CA VAL A 49 -2.41 -2.82 -3.27
C VAL A 49 -0.91 -2.60 -3.44
N ALA A 50 -0.35 -3.16 -4.49
CA ALA A 50 1.02 -2.89 -4.92
C ALA A 50 1.06 -1.57 -5.68
N VAL A 51 2.02 -0.73 -5.32
CA VAL A 51 2.25 0.59 -5.89
C VAL A 51 3.61 0.59 -6.57
N THR A 52 3.60 0.90 -7.87
CA THR A 52 4.82 1.13 -8.65
C THR A 52 4.92 2.62 -8.96
N PRO A 53 5.86 3.36 -8.34
CA PRO A 53 6.13 4.74 -8.71
C PRO A 53 6.73 4.83 -10.12
N LEU A 54 6.35 5.87 -10.88
CA LEU A 54 6.84 6.10 -12.25
C LEU A 54 7.99 7.11 -12.32
N GLY A 55 8.18 7.93 -11.28
CA GLY A 55 9.20 9.00 -11.22
C GLY A 55 10.22 8.87 -10.09
N MET A 56 10.12 7.82 -9.26
CA MET A 56 11.04 7.56 -8.14
C MET A 56 11.17 6.06 -7.89
N SER A 57 12.10 5.65 -7.04
CA SER A 57 12.21 4.23 -6.62
C SER A 57 11.16 3.88 -5.56
N GLU A 58 10.86 2.59 -5.43
CA GLU A 58 9.99 2.05 -4.39
C GLU A 58 10.53 2.31 -2.97
N THR A 59 11.86 2.36 -2.82
CA THR A 59 12.51 2.68 -1.55
C THR A 59 12.34 4.15 -1.19
N GLU A 60 12.44 5.06 -2.17
CA GLU A 60 12.17 6.49 -1.96
C GLU A 60 10.69 6.72 -1.62
N LEU A 61 9.78 6.05 -2.32
CA LEU A 61 8.36 6.11 -2.01
C LEU A 61 8.07 5.62 -0.58
N GLU A 62 8.65 4.50 -0.14
CA GLU A 62 8.48 4.00 1.24
C GLU A 62 8.99 5.01 2.28
N LYS A 63 10.13 5.66 2.04
CA LYS A 63 10.64 6.70 2.92
C LYS A 63 9.70 7.89 3.01
N ARG A 64 9.16 8.35 1.89
CA ARG A 64 8.19 9.47 1.85
C ARG A 64 6.90 9.11 2.56
N LEU A 65 6.39 7.90 2.36
CA LEU A 65 5.22 7.38 3.08
C LEU A 65 5.48 7.33 4.59
N ARG A 66 6.65 6.88 5.03
CA ARG A 66 7.01 6.87 6.45
C ARG A 66 7.11 8.29 7.05
N ALA A 67 7.48 9.27 6.23
CA ALA A 67 7.64 10.67 6.63
C ALA A 67 6.38 11.53 6.44
N SER A 68 5.30 10.99 5.88
CA SER A 68 4.03 11.72 5.73
C SER A 68 3.32 11.92 7.06
N ASP A 69 2.30 12.77 7.06
CA ASP A 69 1.39 12.95 8.19
C ASP A 69 -0.06 12.65 7.73
N PRO A 70 -0.69 11.56 8.19
CA PRO A 70 -0.13 10.55 9.10
C PRO A 70 0.96 9.68 8.44
N PRO A 71 1.89 9.09 9.23
CA PRO A 71 2.93 8.22 8.68
C PRO A 71 2.35 6.89 8.22
N VAL A 72 2.71 6.46 7.01
CA VAL A 72 2.28 5.20 6.40
C VAL A 72 3.44 4.22 6.37
N ILE A 73 3.33 3.16 7.17
CA ILE A 73 4.32 2.07 7.17
C ILE A 73 3.90 1.01 6.17
N ALA A 74 4.64 0.92 5.07
CA ALA A 74 4.41 -0.04 4.01
C ALA A 74 5.56 -1.04 3.90
N ARG A 75 5.34 -2.16 3.20
CA ARG A 75 6.37 -3.15 2.91
C ARG A 75 6.89 -2.97 1.49
N VAL A 76 8.21 -3.02 1.30
CA VAL A 76 8.81 -3.13 -0.03
C VAL A 76 9.06 -4.60 -0.36
N GLU A 77 8.56 -5.05 -1.50
CA GLU A 77 8.70 -6.43 -1.95
C GLU A 77 8.69 -6.46 -3.49
N GLU A 78 9.65 -7.15 -4.11
CA GLU A 78 9.78 -7.28 -5.58
C GLU A 78 9.72 -5.95 -6.35
N GLY A 79 10.38 -4.90 -5.84
CA GLY A 79 10.42 -3.58 -6.48
C GLY A 79 9.10 -2.79 -6.39
N LYS A 80 8.21 -3.17 -5.46
CA LYS A 80 6.90 -2.51 -5.27
C LYS A 80 6.68 -2.18 -3.79
N VAL A 81 5.95 -1.09 -3.54
CA VAL A 81 5.44 -0.78 -2.21
C VAL A 81 4.08 -1.46 -2.04
N LEU A 82 3.91 -2.24 -0.98
CA LEU A 82 2.69 -2.99 -0.68
C LEU A 82 1.93 -2.35 0.47
N LEU A 83 0.67 -2.00 0.19
CA LEU A 83 -0.32 -1.55 1.17
C LEU A 83 -1.23 -2.73 1.51
N ASP A 84 -1.00 -3.37 2.66
CA ASP A 84 -1.78 -4.53 3.11
C ASP A 84 -3.14 -4.09 3.66
N VAL A 85 -4.23 -4.46 2.98
CA VAL A 85 -5.58 -4.01 3.36
C VAL A 85 -6.11 -4.67 4.63
N ARG A 86 -5.37 -5.64 5.18
CA ARG A 86 -5.65 -6.24 6.47
C ARG A 86 -5.51 -5.25 7.62
N THR A 87 -4.56 -4.33 7.53
CA THR A 87 -4.23 -3.38 8.60
C THR A 87 -4.91 -2.01 8.40
N LEU A 88 -5.61 -1.81 7.29
CA LEU A 88 -6.29 -0.55 7.01
C LEU A 88 -7.63 -0.44 7.75
N LEU A 89 -7.81 0.69 8.41
CA LEU A 89 -9.01 1.10 9.11
C LEU A 89 -9.94 1.90 8.20
N GLU A 90 -11.11 2.23 8.73
CA GLU A 90 -12.02 3.17 8.09
C GLU A 90 -11.38 4.57 8.10
N GLY A 91 -11.47 5.29 6.98
CA GLY A 91 -10.80 6.58 6.81
C GLY A 91 -9.45 6.50 6.09
N ASP A 92 -8.62 5.50 6.36
CA ASP A 92 -7.25 5.37 5.82
C ASP A 92 -7.18 5.48 4.29
N ALA A 93 -8.18 4.96 3.58
CA ALA A 93 -8.22 5.04 2.12
C ALA A 93 -8.40 6.48 1.59
N GLY A 94 -8.93 7.39 2.39
CA GLY A 94 -8.98 8.83 2.09
C GLY A 94 -7.61 9.47 2.29
N GLU A 95 -6.99 9.24 3.45
CA GLU A 95 -5.65 9.73 3.78
C GLU A 95 -4.61 9.27 2.76
N LEU A 96 -4.63 7.99 2.38
CA LEU A 96 -3.73 7.47 1.34
C LEU A 96 -3.91 8.21 0.01
N VAL A 97 -5.15 8.50 -0.41
CA VAL A 97 -5.37 9.27 -1.65
C VAL A 97 -4.78 10.68 -1.53
N HIS A 98 -4.97 11.33 -0.38
CA HIS A 98 -4.39 12.66 -0.14
C HIS A 98 -2.87 12.62 -0.20
N ILE A 99 -2.22 11.73 0.55
CA ILE A 99 -0.76 11.59 0.60
C ILE A 99 -0.18 11.30 -0.79
N PHE A 100 -0.74 10.32 -1.51
CA PHE A 100 -0.26 9.99 -2.86
C PHE A 100 -0.49 11.14 -3.85
N SER A 101 -1.54 11.95 -3.67
CA SER A 101 -1.76 13.13 -4.49
C SER A 101 -0.65 14.16 -4.30
N GLU A 102 -0.19 14.40 -3.07
CA GLU A 102 0.92 15.33 -2.79
C GLU A 102 2.22 14.86 -3.45
N PHE A 103 2.50 13.56 -3.38
CA PHE A 103 3.71 12.99 -4.00
C PHE A 103 3.70 13.05 -5.52
N SER A 104 2.52 13.08 -6.15
CA SER A 104 2.40 13.19 -7.62
C SER A 104 2.63 14.60 -8.16
N HIS A 105 2.64 15.61 -7.29
CA HIS A 105 2.86 17.02 -7.64
C HIS A 105 4.20 17.57 -7.11
N ALA A 106 4.95 16.77 -6.35
CA ALA A 106 6.26 17.17 -5.85
C ALA A 106 7.31 16.98 -6.95
N ASP A 107 7.79 18.10 -7.49
CA ASP A 107 8.90 18.21 -8.45
C ASP A 107 10.24 17.66 -7.91
#